data_AF-A0A840ETH8-F1
#
_entry.id   AF-A0A840ETH8-F1
#
_cell.length_a   1.000
_cell.length_b   1.000
_cell.length_c   1.000
_cell.angle_alpha   90.00
_cell.angle_beta   90.00
_cell.angle_gamma   90.00
#
_symmetry.space_group_name_H-M   'P 1'
#
loop_
_entity.id
_entity.type
_entity.pdbx_description
1 polymer ?
#
loop_
_entity_poly.entity_id
_entity_poly.type
_entity_poly.pdbx_seq_one_letter_code
_entity_poly.pdbx_strand_id
1 'polypeptide(L)'
;MTPFMWRVQELLEGDAGQAPDTEPSIEVSVAEGTDTQVIVRSLAEQLVSEANAVLAWHAGENPREVTLVDETGPGTLAFTLACGDRSARIETQITGHTATAQLIDDDAPAAEPRRLTDEDQLQSLVLELIAD
;
A
#
# COMPACT_ATOMS: atom_id res chain seq x y z
N MET A 1 5.02 -19.90 6.55
CA MET A 1 4.80 -18.80 5.60
C MET A 1 3.31 -18.65 5.38
N THR A 2 2.83 -17.42 5.39
CA THR A 2 1.43 -17.06 5.09
C THR A 2 1.18 -17.13 3.58
N PRO A 3 -0.08 -17.07 3.11
CA PRO A 3 -0.38 -16.98 1.67
C PRO A 3 0.34 -15.82 0.98
N PHE A 4 0.43 -14.65 1.64
CA PHE A 4 1.12 -13.50 1.08
C PHE A 4 2.64 -13.70 1.02
N MET A 5 3.27 -14.31 2.03
CA MET A 5 4.69 -14.66 1.98
C MET A 5 5.03 -15.60 0.81
N TRP A 6 4.13 -16.53 0.46
CA TRP A 6 4.30 -17.37 -0.73
C TRP A 6 4.31 -16.55 -2.02
N ARG A 7 3.38 -15.60 -2.17
CA ARG A 7 3.36 -14.68 -3.32
C ARG A 7 4.63 -13.84 -3.42
N VAL A 8 5.16 -13.36 -2.31
CA VAL A 8 6.46 -12.65 -2.30
C VAL A 8 7.57 -13.58 -2.78
N GLN A 9 7.61 -14.83 -2.31
CA GLN A 9 8.60 -15.80 -2.78
C GLN A 9 8.46 -16.08 -4.29
N GLU A 10 7.24 -16.31 -4.79
CA GLU A 10 6.96 -16.54 -6.22
C GLU A 10 7.43 -15.35 -7.07
N LEU A 11 7.20 -14.12 -6.61
CA LEU A 11 7.71 -12.90 -7.24
C LEU A 11 9.25 -12.89 -7.28
N LEU A 12 9.93 -13.27 -6.19
CA LEU A 12 11.41 -13.37 -6.16
C LEU A 12 11.96 -14.46 -7.10
N GLU A 13 11.17 -15.48 -7.38
CA GLU A 13 11.50 -16.58 -8.30
C GLU A 13 11.24 -16.23 -9.78
N GLY A 14 10.72 -15.03 -10.05
CA GLY A 14 10.56 -14.48 -11.40
C GLY A 14 9.13 -14.50 -11.94
N ASP A 15 8.13 -14.72 -11.09
CA ASP A 15 6.74 -14.46 -11.48
C ASP A 15 6.50 -12.95 -11.63
N ALA A 16 5.53 -12.56 -12.45
CA ALA A 16 5.22 -11.15 -12.67
C ALA A 16 4.43 -10.58 -11.50
N GLY A 17 4.84 -9.41 -11.00
CA GLY A 17 3.99 -8.60 -10.13
C GLY A 17 2.70 -8.22 -10.85
N GLN A 18 1.59 -8.22 -10.13
CA GLN A 18 0.31 -7.71 -10.63
C GLN A 18 0.09 -6.30 -10.08
N ALA A 19 -0.14 -5.33 -10.96
CA ALA A 19 -0.54 -3.99 -10.57
C ALA A 19 -1.89 -4.03 -9.82
N PRO A 20 -2.08 -3.24 -8.76
CA PRO A 20 -3.31 -3.22 -8.00
C PRO A 20 -4.45 -2.62 -8.81
N ASP A 21 -5.63 -3.25 -8.71
CA ASP A 21 -6.84 -2.67 -9.23
C ASP A 21 -7.28 -1.47 -8.38
N THR A 22 -7.72 -0.42 -9.05
CA THR A 22 -8.23 0.79 -8.40
C THR A 22 -9.60 1.17 -8.95
N GLU A 23 -10.40 1.84 -8.13
CA GLU A 23 -11.70 2.39 -8.51
C GLU A 23 -11.78 3.88 -8.18
N PRO A 24 -12.69 4.64 -8.81
CA PRO A 24 -12.92 6.04 -8.44
C PRO A 24 -13.23 6.17 -6.95
N SER A 25 -12.58 7.12 -6.29
CA SER A 25 -12.84 7.39 -4.87
C SER A 25 -14.26 7.92 -4.68
N ILE A 26 -14.87 7.55 -3.55
CA ILE A 26 -16.18 8.04 -3.15
C ILE A 26 -16.08 8.81 -1.84
N GLU A 27 -16.98 9.77 -1.63
CA GLU A 27 -17.16 10.41 -0.34
C GLU A 27 -17.92 9.48 0.61
N VAL A 28 -17.36 9.29 1.80
CA VAL A 28 -17.98 8.56 2.91
C VAL A 28 -18.06 9.45 4.14
N SER A 29 -18.72 8.97 5.20
CA SER A 29 -18.67 9.69 6.49
C SER A 29 -17.25 9.68 7.07
N VAL A 30 -16.90 10.69 7.87
CA VAL A 30 -15.59 10.73 8.57
C VAL A 30 -15.36 9.46 9.42
N ALA A 31 -16.41 8.97 10.07
CA ALA A 31 -16.33 7.77 10.91
C ALA A 31 -15.94 6.53 10.08
N GLU A 32 -16.61 6.33 8.94
CA GLU A 32 -16.34 5.22 8.02
C GLU A 32 -14.95 5.31 7.39
N GLY A 33 -14.58 6.50 6.88
CA GLY A 33 -13.25 6.71 6.28
C GLY A 33 -12.12 6.49 7.28
N THR A 34 -12.28 6.94 8.53
CA THR A 34 -11.28 6.74 9.59
C THR A 34 -11.18 5.27 9.99
N ASP A 35 -12.31 4.57 10.12
CA ASP A 35 -12.33 3.13 10.43
C ASP A 35 -11.62 2.31 9.35
N THR A 36 -11.95 2.57 8.08
CA THR A 36 -11.29 1.93 6.93
C THR A 36 -9.80 2.23 6.90
N GLN A 37 -9.40 3.49 7.15
CA GLN A 37 -7.98 3.86 7.19
C GLN A 37 -7.20 3.07 8.25
N VAL A 38 -7.79 2.86 9.44
CA VAL A 38 -7.15 2.09 10.51
C VAL A 38 -6.98 0.62 10.11
N ILE A 39 -7.99 0.03 9.47
CA ILE A 39 -7.94 -1.35 8.96
C ILE A 39 -6.85 -1.48 7.90
N VAL A 40 -6.86 -0.60 6.89
CA VAL A 40 -5.90 -0.61 5.77
C VAL A 40 -4.47 -0.41 6.26
N ARG A 41 -4.24 0.53 7.19
CA ARG A 41 -2.90 0.76 7.77
C ARG A 41 -2.41 -0.45 8.58
N SER A 42 -3.31 -1.09 9.34
CA SER A 42 -2.95 -2.28 10.13
C SER A 42 -2.60 -3.47 9.23
N LEU A 43 -3.36 -3.66 8.14
CA LEU A 43 -3.04 -4.68 7.14
C LEU A 43 -1.71 -4.36 6.44
N ALA A 44 -1.46 -3.10 6.08
CA ALA A 44 -0.19 -2.69 5.48
C ALA A 44 1.01 -3.03 6.37
N GLU A 45 0.93 -2.76 7.67
CA GLU A 45 1.99 -3.11 8.63
C GLU A 45 2.24 -4.62 8.70
N GLN A 46 1.18 -5.43 8.68
CA GLN A 46 1.30 -6.88 8.63
C GLN A 46 2.00 -7.32 7.34
N LEU A 47 1.54 -6.84 6.18
CA LEU A 47 2.10 -7.20 4.87
C LEU A 47 3.57 -6.78 4.75
N VAL A 48 3.94 -5.59 5.22
CA VAL A 48 5.33 -5.13 5.26
C VAL A 48 6.18 -6.06 6.13
N SER A 49 5.69 -6.45 7.30
CA SER A 49 6.39 -7.39 8.18
C SER A 49 6.59 -8.76 7.52
N GLU A 50 5.56 -9.27 6.85
CA GLU A 50 5.60 -10.55 6.12
C GLU A 50 6.54 -10.50 4.92
N ALA A 51 6.47 -9.45 4.11
CA ALA A 51 7.34 -9.24 2.96
C ALA A 51 8.81 -9.15 3.40
N ASN A 52 9.10 -8.33 4.41
CA ASN A 52 10.46 -8.16 4.90
C ASN A 52 11.04 -9.44 5.51
N ALA A 53 10.22 -10.32 6.09
CA ALA A 53 10.68 -11.63 6.55
C ALA A 53 11.16 -12.52 5.39
N VAL A 54 10.50 -12.45 4.22
CA VAL A 54 10.92 -13.18 3.02
C VAL A 54 12.12 -12.49 2.36
N LEU A 55 12.09 -11.17 2.19
CA LEU A 55 13.20 -10.40 1.63
C LEU A 55 14.49 -10.59 2.42
N ALA A 56 14.43 -10.62 3.75
CA ALA A 56 15.59 -10.88 4.60
C ALA A 56 16.20 -12.27 4.40
N TRP A 57 15.39 -13.28 4.07
CA TRP A 57 15.89 -14.62 3.71
C TRP A 57 16.69 -14.56 2.40
N HIS A 58 16.21 -13.78 1.43
CA HIS A 58 16.78 -13.66 0.09
C HIS A 58 17.80 -12.51 -0.04
N ALA A 59 18.05 -11.76 1.04
CA ALA A 59 18.98 -10.65 1.08
C ALA A 59 20.42 -11.17 0.88
N GLY A 60 20.86 -11.19 -0.37
CA GLY A 60 22.27 -11.40 -0.72
C GLY A 60 23.11 -10.18 -0.30
N GLU A 61 23.90 -9.63 -1.21
CA GLU A 61 24.77 -8.48 -0.90
C GLU A 61 24.05 -7.13 -0.85
N ASN A 62 22.86 -7.03 -1.46
CA ASN A 62 22.03 -5.82 -1.49
C ASN A 62 20.67 -6.11 -0.86
N PRO A 63 20.52 -5.97 0.47
CA PRO A 63 19.24 -6.12 1.14
C PRO A 63 18.27 -5.04 0.67
N ARG A 64 17.08 -5.45 0.27
CA ARG A 64 15.94 -4.57 -0.01
C ARG A 64 14.88 -4.77 1.06
N GLU A 65 14.20 -3.70 1.43
CA GLU A 65 13.12 -3.72 2.41
C GLU A 65 11.97 -2.85 1.94
N VAL A 66 10.76 -3.29 2.28
CA VAL A 66 9.57 -2.45 2.18
C VAL A 66 9.49 -1.64 3.47
N THR A 67 9.33 -0.33 3.32
CA THR A 67 9.15 0.60 4.44
C THR A 67 7.71 1.06 4.51
N LEU A 68 7.24 1.38 5.72
CA LEU A 68 5.95 2.02 5.98
C LEU A 68 6.22 3.24 6.87
N VAL A 69 5.84 4.41 6.39
CA VAL A 69 6.01 5.67 7.11
C VAL A 69 4.65 6.35 7.26
N ASP A 70 4.18 6.48 8.51
CA ASP A 70 2.99 7.27 8.81
C ASP A 70 3.29 8.77 8.58
N GLU A 71 2.39 9.46 7.90
CA GLU A 71 2.49 10.89 7.64
C GLU A 71 1.48 11.67 8.47
N THR A 72 1.94 12.77 9.07
CA THR A 72 1.10 13.62 9.91
C THR A 72 0.74 14.91 9.18
N GLY A 73 -0.55 15.25 9.11
CA GLY A 73 -1.03 16.49 8.52
C GLY A 73 -2.44 16.86 8.98
N PRO A 74 -2.83 18.15 8.91
CA PRO A 74 -4.19 18.57 9.24
C PRO A 74 -5.18 18.04 8.19
N GLY A 75 -6.26 17.42 8.65
CA GLY A 75 -7.35 16.96 7.77
C GLY A 75 -6.99 15.78 6.88
N THR A 76 -5.89 15.07 7.15
CA THR A 76 -5.48 13.90 6.38
C THR A 76 -4.94 12.82 7.31
N LEU A 77 -5.28 11.57 7.03
CA LEU A 77 -4.63 10.39 7.58
C LEU A 77 -3.88 9.72 6.43
N ALA A 78 -2.57 9.59 6.50
CA ALA A 78 -1.79 9.05 5.39
C ALA A 78 -0.63 8.19 5.87
N PHE A 79 -0.22 7.25 5.04
CA PHE A 79 1.05 6.55 5.16
C PHE A 79 1.60 6.25 3.78
N THR A 80 2.93 6.13 3.70
CA THR A 80 3.66 5.85 2.47
C THR A 80 4.34 4.49 2.59
N LEU A 81 4.14 3.66 1.58
CA LEU A 81 4.88 2.42 1.36
C LEU A 81 5.98 2.67 0.33
N ALA A 82 7.20 2.17 0.58
CA ALA A 82 8.30 2.33 -0.37
C ALA A 82 9.23 1.12 -0.37
N CYS A 83 9.76 0.76 -1.55
CA CYS A 83 10.79 -0.26 -1.73
C CYS A 83 11.69 0.16 -2.90
N GLY A 84 12.98 0.41 -2.61
CA GLY A 84 13.91 0.94 -3.60
C GLY A 84 13.49 2.33 -4.09
N ASP A 85 13.39 2.50 -5.41
CA ASP A 85 12.99 3.75 -6.06
C ASP A 85 11.46 3.87 -6.28
N ARG A 86 10.67 2.89 -5.82
CA ARG A 86 9.21 2.88 -5.96
C ARG A 86 8.54 3.22 -4.63
N SER A 87 7.55 4.11 -4.68
CA SER A 87 6.69 4.42 -3.53
C SER A 87 5.24 4.61 -3.94
N ALA A 88 4.35 4.37 -2.98
CA ALA A 88 2.94 4.65 -3.10
C ALA A 88 2.40 5.17 -1.76
N ARG A 89 1.62 6.24 -1.84
CA ARG A 89 1.00 6.90 -0.68
C ARG A 89 -0.48 6.59 -0.63
N ILE A 90 -0.94 6.10 0.51
CA ILE A 90 -2.35 5.85 0.78
C ILE A 90 -2.81 6.90 1.76
N GLU A 91 -3.83 7.68 1.38
CA GLU A 91 -4.39 8.70 2.26
C GLU A 91 -5.91 8.67 2.31
N THR A 92 -6.43 9.11 3.45
CA THR A 92 -7.83 9.48 3.64
C THR A 92 -7.87 10.99 3.95
N GLN A 93 -8.39 11.75 3.00
CA GLN A 93 -8.60 13.19 3.13
C GLN A 93 -9.95 13.47 3.80
N ILE A 94 -9.97 14.32 4.82
CA ILE A 94 -11.16 14.68 5.59
C ILE A 94 -11.54 16.12 5.25
N THR A 95 -12.73 16.31 4.68
CA THR A 95 -13.28 17.63 4.33
C THR A 95 -14.62 17.83 5.03
N GLY A 96 -14.61 18.61 6.11
CA GLY A 96 -15.83 18.91 6.88
C GLY A 96 -16.42 17.68 7.56
N HIS A 97 -17.42 17.06 6.93
CA HIS A 97 -18.12 15.87 7.45
C HIS A 97 -17.98 14.65 6.55
N THR A 98 -17.20 14.75 5.47
CA THR A 98 -16.89 13.64 4.58
C THR A 98 -15.41 13.29 4.64
N ALA A 99 -15.12 12.06 4.24
CA ALA A 99 -13.77 11.56 4.02
C ALA A 99 -13.68 10.90 2.64
N THR A 100 -12.53 11.01 2.00
CA THR A 100 -12.24 10.43 0.67
C THR A 100 -10.89 9.73 0.72
N ALA A 101 -10.87 8.43 0.48
CA ALA A 101 -9.64 7.65 0.39
C ALA A 101 -9.03 7.77 -1.01
N GLN A 102 -7.71 7.82 -1.12
CA GLN A 102 -7.00 7.83 -2.40
C GLN A 102 -5.62 7.16 -2.31
N LEU A 103 -5.23 6.52 -3.40
CA LEU A 103 -3.89 6.05 -3.70
C LEU A 103 -3.20 7.10 -4.58
N ILE A 104 -1.99 7.49 -4.19
CA ILE A 104 -1.15 8.46 -4.89
C ILE A 104 0.16 7.75 -5.24
N ASP A 105 0.41 7.59 -6.53
CA ASP A 105 1.67 7.06 -7.06
C ASP A 105 2.57 8.21 -7.52
N ASP A 106 3.88 8.06 -7.35
CA ASP A 106 4.86 9.11 -7.67
C ASP A 106 4.97 9.44 -9.17
N ASP A 107 4.59 8.49 -10.05
CA ASP A 107 4.83 8.61 -11.49
C ASP A 107 3.75 9.40 -12.26
N ALA A 108 2.53 9.52 -11.74
CA ALA A 108 1.50 10.38 -12.32
C ALA A 108 0.29 10.55 -11.39
N PRO A 109 -0.02 11.77 -10.91
CA PRO A 109 -1.29 11.99 -10.24
C PRO A 109 -2.43 11.74 -11.23
N ALA A 110 -3.31 10.78 -10.88
CA ALA A 110 -4.48 10.48 -11.68
C ALA A 110 -5.36 11.72 -11.88
N ALA A 111 -6.01 11.84 -13.03
CA ALA A 111 -6.91 12.94 -13.33
C ALA A 111 -8.10 13.04 -12.36
N GLU A 112 -8.47 11.91 -11.76
CA GLU A 112 -9.49 11.77 -10.72
C GLU A 112 -8.93 10.94 -9.56
N PRO A 113 -9.27 11.25 -8.29
CA PRO A 113 -8.87 10.43 -7.15
C PRO A 113 -9.33 8.98 -7.30
N ARG A 114 -8.41 8.03 -7.08
CA ARG A 114 -8.70 6.59 -7.11
C ARG A 114 -8.28 5.95 -5.80
N ARG A 115 -9.01 4.93 -5.36
CA ARG A 115 -8.67 4.10 -4.20
C ARG A 115 -8.45 2.65 -4.62
N LEU A 116 -7.74 1.89 -3.81
CA LEU A 116 -7.70 0.43 -3.91
C LEU A 116 -9.14 -0.13 -3.82
N THR A 117 -9.48 -1.13 -4.63
CA THR A 117 -10.84 -1.71 -4.60
C THR A 117 -11.12 -2.48 -3.32
N ASP A 118 -10.09 -3.10 -2.74
CA ASP A 118 -10.18 -3.96 -1.56
C ASP A 118 -8.78 -4.24 -0.94
N GLU A 119 -8.78 -5.05 0.11
CA GLU A 119 -7.59 -5.50 0.85
C GLU A 119 -6.63 -6.37 0.01
N ASP A 120 -7.13 -7.13 -0.97
CA ASP A 120 -6.27 -7.94 -1.84
C ASP A 120 -5.44 -7.03 -2.75
N GLN A 121 -5.98 -5.87 -3.15
CA GLN A 121 -5.22 -4.89 -3.91
C GLN A 121 -4.10 -4.22 -3.10
N LEU A 122 -4.20 -4.18 -1.77
CA LEU A 122 -3.06 -3.75 -0.95
C LEU A 122 -1.90 -4.75 -1.02
N GLN A 123 -2.19 -6.05 -1.12
CA GLN A 123 -1.16 -7.07 -1.35
C GLN A 123 -0.52 -6.89 -2.73
N SER A 124 -1.35 -6.70 -3.78
CA SER A 124 -0.87 -6.42 -5.13
C SER A 124 0.03 -5.20 -5.17
N LEU A 125 -0.33 -4.13 -4.47
CA LEU A 125 0.49 -2.92 -4.36
C LEU A 125 1.85 -3.21 -3.72
N VAL A 126 1.90 -3.95 -2.60
CA VAL A 126 3.19 -4.31 -1.97
C VAL A 126 4.03 -5.18 -2.90
N LEU A 127 3.43 -6.14 -3.62
CA LEU A 127 4.13 -6.96 -4.61
C LEU A 127 4.67 -6.11 -5.77
N GLU A 128 3.88 -5.15 -6.26
CA GLU A 128 4.33 -4.23 -7.29
C GLU A 128 5.54 -3.40 -6.83
N LEU A 129 5.53 -2.87 -5.60
CA LEU A 129 6.66 -2.13 -5.06
C LEU A 129 7.93 -2.99 -4.96
N ILE A 130 7.79 -4.31 -4.73
CA ILE A 130 8.90 -5.26 -4.66
C ILE A 130 9.38 -5.71 -6.06
N ALA A 131 8.51 -5.68 -7.06
CA ALA A 131 8.81 -6.08 -8.42
C ALA A 131 9.78 -5.06 -9.06
N ASP A 132 10.99 -5.52 -9.40
CA ASP A 132 11.99 -4.80 -10.20
C ASP A 132 11.61 -4.81 -11.69
#